data_AF-A0A1Y2FLF2-F1
#
_entry.id   AF-A0A1Y2FLF2-F1
#
_cell.length_a   1.000
_cell.length_b   1.000
_cell.length_c   1.000
_cell.angle_alpha   90.00
_cell.angle_beta   90.00
_cell.angle_gamma   90.00
#
_symmetry.space_group_name_H-M   'P 1'
#
loop_
_entity.id
_entity.type
_entity.pdbx_description
1 polymer ?
#
loop_
_entity_poly.entity_id
_entity_poly.type
_entity_poly.pdbx_seq_one_letter_code
_entity_poly.pdbx_strand_id
1 'polypeptide(L)'
;FTLKAHLTIVTGDMPAIAKMMQFKGANGRSPCRLCRIQADQTAASRHMYFPLKERQFVKARFATIDHSRQIALRRDVRKEIDLVNSARDDQTEKDHGIKGRSVFLALPTVHFSDSFGLDVMHLFSNQARHMWSLWLKSELLSRSDAEQIGREMANAGSSVPVAVARKPRDISAHFRSFKASQWYDFILIWSPILLNGRLPQFLLDGWLVFVEAVRRSLKVRLQQSQIDEIEELFRQYVEHVEVEYL
;
A
#
# COMPACT_ATOMS: atom_id res chain seq x y z
N PHE A 1 23.83 -15.75 -35.88
CA PHE A 1 23.12 -16.01 -34.60
C PHE A 1 22.10 -14.89 -34.40
N THR A 2 20.85 -15.22 -34.10
CA THR A 2 19.77 -14.23 -33.87
C THR A 2 19.33 -14.31 -32.42
N LEU A 3 19.70 -13.32 -31.62
CA LEU A 3 19.24 -13.20 -30.23
C LEU A 3 17.85 -12.58 -30.20
N LYS A 4 16.88 -13.25 -29.58
CA LYS A 4 15.55 -12.71 -29.29
C LYS A 4 15.43 -12.46 -27.79
N ALA A 5 15.15 -11.23 -27.41
CA ALA A 5 14.86 -10.86 -26.03
C ALA A 5 13.36 -10.58 -25.89
N HIS A 6 12.75 -11.11 -24.84
CA HIS A 6 11.33 -10.92 -24.53
C HIS A 6 11.20 -10.20 -23.19
N LEU A 7 10.51 -9.07 -23.17
CA LEU A 7 10.17 -8.38 -21.93
C LEU A 7 8.98 -9.07 -21.28
N THR A 8 9.17 -9.60 -20.07
CA THR A 8 8.13 -10.35 -19.33
C THR A 8 7.70 -9.65 -18.05
N ILE A 9 8.62 -8.99 -17.36
CA ILE A 9 8.37 -8.31 -16.08
C ILE A 9 9.01 -6.93 -16.11
N VAL A 10 8.29 -5.93 -15.62
CA VAL A 10 8.74 -4.56 -15.42
C VAL A 10 8.56 -4.20 -13.95
N THR A 11 9.66 -3.86 -13.29
CA THR A 11 9.67 -3.48 -11.87
C THR A 11 10.27 -2.09 -11.69
N GLY A 12 9.84 -1.39 -10.66
CA GLY A 12 10.30 -0.04 -10.33
C GLY A 12 9.44 0.53 -9.22
N ASP A 13 9.79 1.72 -8.75
CA ASP A 13 8.94 2.41 -7.78
C ASP A 13 7.53 2.65 -8.35
N MET A 14 6.53 2.72 -7.45
CA MET A 14 5.14 2.83 -7.89
C MET A 14 4.86 4.02 -8.81
N PRO A 15 5.42 5.23 -8.58
CA PRO A 15 5.26 6.36 -9.50
C PRO A 15 5.84 6.11 -10.91
N ALA A 16 7.01 5.49 -11.01
CA ALA A 16 7.63 5.15 -12.29
C ALA A 16 6.79 4.13 -13.04
N ILE A 17 6.33 3.07 -12.36
CA ILE A 17 5.46 2.07 -12.98
C ILE A 17 4.13 2.69 -13.43
N ALA A 18 3.50 3.53 -12.61
CA ALA A 18 2.27 4.22 -13.01
C ALA A 18 2.48 5.06 -14.27
N LYS A 19 3.60 5.80 -14.37
CA LYS A 19 3.95 6.55 -15.59
C LYS A 19 4.19 5.64 -16.80
N MET A 20 4.93 4.55 -16.63
CA MET A 20 5.19 3.57 -17.70
C MET A 20 3.89 2.96 -18.23
N MET A 21 2.96 2.64 -17.33
CA MET A 21 1.65 2.09 -17.68
C MET A 21 0.64 3.13 -18.17
N GLN A 22 0.99 4.43 -18.13
CA GLN A 22 0.07 5.55 -18.41
C GLN A 22 -1.16 5.58 -17.47
N PHE A 23 -0.94 5.32 -16.18
CA PHE A 23 -1.93 5.53 -15.11
C PHE A 23 -1.71 6.89 -14.43
N LYS A 24 -2.77 7.53 -13.93
CA LYS A 24 -2.71 8.83 -13.23
C LYS A 24 -2.07 8.73 -11.84
N GLY A 25 -1.96 7.53 -11.27
CA GLY A 25 -1.55 7.36 -9.87
C GLY A 25 -2.52 8.08 -8.93
N ALA A 26 -2.02 8.63 -7.82
CA ALA A 26 -2.82 9.20 -6.73
C ALA A 26 -3.72 10.41 -7.08
N ASN A 27 -3.83 10.80 -8.35
CA ASN A 27 -4.72 11.87 -8.84
C ASN A 27 -5.95 11.36 -9.61
N GLY A 28 -6.10 10.04 -9.82
CA GLY A 28 -7.29 9.42 -10.40
C GLY A 28 -8.27 8.92 -9.34
N ARG A 29 -9.57 8.93 -9.64
CA ARG A 29 -10.63 8.36 -8.79
C ARG A 29 -10.55 6.86 -8.66
N SER A 30 -10.12 6.14 -9.70
CA SER A 30 -9.75 4.73 -9.58
C SER A 30 -8.28 4.53 -9.98
N PRO A 31 -7.32 4.88 -9.11
CA PRO A 31 -5.91 4.97 -9.50
C PRO A 31 -5.20 3.62 -9.47
N CYS A 32 -5.79 2.61 -8.83
CA CYS A 32 -5.20 1.30 -8.70
C CYS A 32 -5.14 0.62 -10.08
N ARG A 33 -3.99 0.03 -10.39
CA ARG A 33 -3.77 -0.74 -11.61
C ARG A 33 -4.31 -2.18 -11.54
N LEU A 34 -4.61 -2.67 -10.34
CA LEU A 34 -5.09 -4.03 -10.10
C LEU A 34 -6.59 -4.09 -9.82
N CYS A 35 -7.15 -3.11 -9.09
CA CYS A 35 -8.56 -3.07 -8.73
C CYS A 35 -9.26 -1.81 -9.22
N ARG A 36 -10.60 -1.82 -9.11
CA ARG A 36 -11.51 -0.75 -9.51
C ARG A 36 -12.17 -0.03 -8.32
N ILE A 37 -11.56 -0.12 -7.14
CA ILE A 37 -12.01 0.66 -5.98
C ILE A 37 -12.00 2.14 -6.38
N GLN A 38 -13.10 2.82 -6.12
CA GLN A 38 -13.26 4.24 -6.42
C GLN A 38 -13.00 5.05 -5.16
N ALA A 39 -12.39 6.21 -5.35
CA ALA A 39 -12.19 7.18 -4.31
C ALA A 39 -13.48 7.94 -4.03
N ASP A 40 -13.80 8.09 -2.76
CA ASP A 40 -14.64 9.16 -2.27
C ASP A 40 -13.80 10.44 -2.10
N GLN A 41 -14.28 11.53 -2.69
CA GLN A 41 -13.69 12.86 -2.54
C GLN A 41 -14.66 13.74 -1.78
N THR A 42 -14.25 14.21 -0.60
CA THR A 42 -15.06 15.18 0.15
C THR A 42 -14.99 16.55 -0.51
N ALA A 43 -16.08 17.30 -0.50
CA ALA A 43 -16.11 18.65 -1.08
C ALA A 43 -15.08 19.62 -0.43
N ALA A 44 -14.67 19.34 0.81
CA ALA A 44 -13.73 20.15 1.58
C ALA A 44 -12.25 19.85 1.30
N SER A 45 -11.92 18.72 0.66
CA SER A 45 -10.53 18.30 0.46
C SER A 45 -10.32 17.71 -0.93
N ARG A 46 -9.17 18.04 -1.54
CA ARG A 46 -8.74 17.35 -2.77
C ARG A 46 -8.23 15.93 -2.50
N HIS A 47 -8.14 15.52 -1.23
CA HIS A 47 -7.71 14.18 -0.87
C HIS A 47 -8.77 13.15 -1.28
N MET A 48 -8.29 12.05 -1.86
CA MET A 48 -9.10 10.92 -2.28
C MET A 48 -8.96 9.82 -1.24
N TYR A 49 -10.08 9.48 -0.62
CA TYR A 49 -10.19 8.38 0.32
C TYR A 49 -10.75 7.15 -0.40
N PHE A 50 -10.20 5.97 -0.14
CA PHE A 50 -10.64 4.72 -0.77
C PHE A 50 -11.34 3.87 0.29
N PRO A 51 -12.68 3.92 0.38
CA PRO A 51 -13.40 3.27 1.46
C PRO A 51 -13.30 1.76 1.37
N LEU A 52 -13.24 1.09 2.52
CA LEU A 52 -13.36 -0.37 2.57
C LEU A 52 -14.77 -0.82 2.16
N LYS A 53 -15.79 -0.05 2.53
CA LYS A 53 -17.19 -0.32 2.21
C LYS A 53 -17.77 0.79 1.35
N GLU A 54 -18.21 0.44 0.15
CA GLU A 54 -18.76 1.38 -0.82
C GLU A 54 -20.27 1.14 -1.00
N ARG A 55 -21.08 2.20 -0.93
CA ARG A 55 -22.51 2.13 -1.29
C ARG A 55 -22.68 2.37 -2.78
N GLN A 56 -23.08 1.34 -3.52
CA GLN A 56 -23.40 1.43 -4.93
C GLN A 56 -24.89 1.32 -5.19
N PHE A 57 -25.38 2.09 -6.15
CA PHE A 57 -26.75 1.95 -6.63
C PHE A 57 -26.80 0.90 -7.75
N VAL A 58 -27.39 -0.26 -7.46
CA VAL A 58 -27.46 -1.40 -8.38
C VAL A 58 -28.90 -1.88 -8.46
N LYS A 59 -29.46 -1.98 -9.67
CA LYS A 59 -30.82 -2.51 -9.92
C LYS A 59 -31.90 -1.87 -9.02
N ALA A 60 -31.93 -0.53 -9.01
CA ALA A 60 -32.89 0.27 -8.24
C ALA A 60 -32.82 0.11 -6.69
N ARG A 61 -31.70 -0.41 -6.15
CA ARG A 61 -31.44 -0.49 -4.71
C ARG A 61 -30.00 -0.10 -4.39
N PHE A 62 -29.76 0.35 -3.17
CA PHE A 62 -28.39 0.51 -2.67
C PHE A 62 -27.86 -0.84 -2.18
N ALA A 63 -26.69 -1.22 -2.65
CA ALA A 63 -25.91 -2.36 -2.16
C ALA A 63 -24.62 -1.83 -1.54
N THR A 64 -24.20 -2.41 -0.41
CA THR A 64 -22.87 -2.15 0.15
C THR A 64 -21.91 -3.20 -0.37
N ILE A 65 -20.87 -2.77 -1.06
CA ILE A 65 -19.76 -3.64 -1.47
C ILE A 65 -18.69 -3.55 -0.39
N ASP A 66 -18.34 -4.70 0.17
CA ASP A 66 -17.22 -4.82 1.10
C ASP A 66 -15.97 -5.22 0.32
N HIS A 67 -15.11 -4.23 0.05
CA HIS A 67 -13.86 -4.43 -0.68
C HIS A 67 -12.86 -5.28 0.11
N SER A 68 -13.05 -5.50 1.43
CA SER A 68 -12.21 -6.43 2.20
C SER A 68 -12.41 -7.87 1.73
N ARG A 69 -13.60 -8.21 1.24
CA ARG A 69 -14.01 -9.56 0.82
C ARG A 69 -14.19 -9.69 -0.69
N GLN A 70 -14.53 -8.60 -1.35
CA GLN A 70 -14.87 -8.60 -2.76
C GLN A 70 -14.17 -7.45 -3.49
N ILE A 71 -12.88 -7.64 -3.80
CA ILE A 71 -12.13 -6.68 -4.59
C ILE A 71 -12.52 -6.81 -6.07
N ALA A 72 -13.03 -5.73 -6.65
CA ALA A 72 -13.31 -5.66 -8.09
C ALA A 72 -12.02 -5.52 -8.91
N LEU A 73 -11.36 -6.64 -9.24
CA LEU A 73 -10.14 -6.64 -10.05
C LEU A 73 -10.36 -6.12 -11.49
N ARG A 74 -9.32 -5.51 -12.06
CA ARG A 74 -9.22 -5.08 -13.47
C ARG A 74 -8.83 -6.28 -14.33
N ARG A 75 -9.84 -6.99 -14.84
CA ARG A 75 -9.63 -8.18 -15.70
C ARG A 75 -9.31 -7.81 -17.15
N ASP A 76 -9.94 -6.77 -17.69
CA ASP A 76 -9.81 -6.34 -19.10
C ASP A 76 -9.15 -4.95 -19.20
N VAL A 77 -8.00 -4.76 -18.55
CA VAL A 77 -7.32 -3.44 -18.49
C VAL A 77 -7.06 -2.83 -19.87
N ARG A 78 -6.81 -3.65 -20.90
CA ARG A 78 -6.61 -3.19 -22.27
C ARG A 78 -7.86 -2.54 -22.87
N LYS A 79 -9.04 -3.15 -22.68
CA LYS A 79 -10.31 -2.58 -23.16
C LYS A 79 -10.61 -1.27 -22.44
N GLU A 80 -10.30 -1.21 -21.15
CA GLU A 80 -10.49 -0.02 -20.34
C GLU A 80 -9.57 1.12 -20.81
N ILE A 81 -8.30 0.82 -21.11
CA ILE A 81 -7.36 1.76 -21.73
C ILE A 81 -7.89 2.22 -23.10
N ASP A 82 -8.36 1.32 -23.95
CA ASP A 82 -8.89 1.67 -25.28
C ASP A 82 -10.12 2.58 -25.19
N LEU A 83 -11.02 2.32 -24.23
CA LEU A 83 -12.18 3.16 -23.93
C LEU A 83 -11.76 4.57 -23.51
N VAL A 84 -10.85 4.69 -22.53
CA VAL A 84 -10.39 5.98 -22.02
C VAL A 84 -9.69 6.79 -23.12
N ASN A 85 -8.82 6.16 -23.92
CA ASN A 85 -8.14 6.84 -25.04
C ASN A 85 -9.11 7.27 -26.15
N SER A 86 -10.21 6.56 -26.34
CA SER A 86 -11.21 6.90 -27.35
C SER A 86 -12.09 8.07 -26.93
N ALA A 87 -12.37 8.20 -25.63
CA ALA A 87 -13.16 9.29 -25.07
C ALA A 87 -12.47 10.66 -25.21
N ARG A 88 -11.12 10.69 -25.12
CA ARG A 88 -10.29 11.90 -25.30
C ARG A 88 -10.69 13.07 -24.39
N ASP A 89 -11.10 12.79 -23.16
CA ASP A 89 -11.49 13.80 -22.19
C ASP A 89 -10.87 13.57 -20.80
N ASP A 90 -10.55 14.67 -20.13
CA ASP A 90 -9.90 14.65 -18.81
C ASP A 90 -10.74 13.99 -17.72
N GLN A 91 -12.06 13.97 -17.86
CA GLN A 91 -12.98 13.46 -16.84
C GLN A 91 -12.97 11.94 -16.85
N THR A 92 -13.12 11.31 -18.01
CA THR A 92 -13.01 9.85 -18.20
C THR A 92 -11.63 9.35 -17.76
N GLU A 93 -10.57 10.07 -18.11
CA GLU A 93 -9.22 9.74 -17.64
C GLU A 93 -9.12 9.78 -16.11
N LYS A 94 -9.74 10.78 -15.46
CA LYS A 94 -9.73 10.91 -13.99
C LYS A 94 -10.56 9.81 -13.33
N ASP A 95 -11.75 9.53 -13.85
CA ASP A 95 -12.67 8.53 -13.30
C ASP A 95 -12.05 7.12 -13.35
N HIS A 96 -11.43 6.76 -14.48
CA HIS A 96 -10.76 5.46 -14.63
C HIS A 96 -9.34 5.42 -14.07
N GLY A 97 -8.75 6.58 -13.73
CA GLY A 97 -7.35 6.69 -13.28
C GLY A 97 -6.32 6.31 -14.35
N ILE A 98 -6.71 6.35 -15.62
CA ILE A 98 -5.86 6.03 -16.78
C ILE A 98 -5.61 7.32 -17.55
N LYS A 99 -4.35 7.64 -17.80
CA LYS A 99 -3.93 8.82 -18.57
C LYS A 99 -3.87 8.56 -20.08
N GLY A 100 -3.65 7.32 -20.49
CA GLY A 100 -3.60 7.00 -21.91
C GLY A 100 -3.05 5.64 -22.25
N ARG A 101 -2.61 5.49 -23.49
CA ARG A 101 -2.10 4.23 -24.04
C ARG A 101 -0.60 4.11 -23.84
N SER A 102 -0.17 3.10 -23.09
CA SER A 102 1.24 2.78 -22.95
C SER A 102 1.78 2.02 -24.17
N VAL A 103 3.03 2.31 -24.55
CA VAL A 103 3.75 1.60 -25.63
C VAL A 103 3.91 0.10 -25.34
N PHE A 104 3.95 -0.30 -24.06
CA PHE A 104 4.11 -1.70 -23.68
C PHE A 104 2.90 -2.56 -24.09
N LEU A 105 1.72 -1.97 -24.39
CA LEU A 105 0.55 -2.73 -24.89
C LEU A 105 0.79 -3.33 -26.28
N ALA A 106 1.80 -2.87 -27.01
CA ALA A 106 2.19 -3.44 -28.29
C ALA A 106 2.95 -4.78 -28.13
N LEU A 107 3.45 -5.08 -26.92
CA LEU A 107 4.22 -6.29 -26.66
C LEU A 107 3.29 -7.45 -26.27
N PRO A 108 3.27 -8.56 -27.03
CA PRO A 108 2.40 -9.70 -26.73
C PRO A 108 2.81 -10.45 -25.45
N THR A 109 4.03 -10.25 -24.98
CA THR A 109 4.59 -10.89 -23.77
C THR A 109 4.32 -10.11 -22.49
N VAL A 110 3.69 -8.93 -22.57
CA VAL A 110 3.42 -8.07 -21.41
C VAL A 110 1.93 -8.10 -21.08
N HIS A 111 1.61 -8.57 -19.88
CA HIS A 111 0.28 -8.57 -19.30
C HIS A 111 0.20 -7.42 -18.29
N PHE A 112 -0.57 -6.36 -18.55
CA PHE A 112 -0.42 -5.10 -17.82
C PHE A 112 -0.65 -5.19 -16.30
N SER A 113 -1.54 -6.05 -15.83
CA SER A 113 -1.74 -6.23 -14.39
C SER A 113 -0.64 -7.11 -13.77
N ASP A 114 -0.15 -8.11 -14.51
CA ASP A 114 0.67 -9.20 -13.97
C ASP A 114 2.17 -9.01 -14.21
N SER A 115 2.54 -8.43 -15.36
CA SER A 115 3.92 -8.11 -15.74
C SER A 115 4.47 -6.90 -15.00
N PHE A 116 3.61 -6.04 -14.42
CA PHE A 116 4.04 -4.84 -13.70
C PHE A 116 3.94 -5.09 -12.18
N GLY A 117 4.99 -5.68 -11.63
CA GLY A 117 5.05 -6.10 -10.22
C GLY A 117 4.89 -4.96 -9.22
N LEU A 118 4.21 -5.22 -8.11
CA LEU A 118 4.07 -4.26 -7.00
C LEU A 118 5.40 -4.08 -6.27
N ASP A 119 5.71 -2.83 -5.93
CA ASP A 119 6.80 -2.54 -5.00
C ASP A 119 6.29 -2.69 -3.57
N VAL A 120 6.31 -3.93 -3.09
CA VAL A 120 5.76 -4.33 -1.78
C VAL A 120 6.48 -3.61 -0.62
N MET A 121 7.78 -3.38 -0.75
CA MET A 121 8.56 -2.66 0.27
C MET A 121 8.03 -1.23 0.46
N HIS A 122 7.77 -0.52 -0.64
CA HIS A 122 7.20 0.83 -0.56
C HIS A 122 5.77 0.83 -0.04
N LEU A 123 4.94 -0.16 -0.42
CA LEU A 123 3.59 -0.31 0.13
C LEU A 123 3.61 -0.40 1.66
N PHE A 124 4.41 -1.32 2.22
CA PHE A 124 4.48 -1.50 3.67
C PHE A 124 5.10 -0.30 4.38
N SER A 125 6.17 0.28 3.82
CA SER A 125 6.81 1.46 4.41
C SER A 125 5.90 2.69 4.42
N ASN A 126 5.08 2.88 3.39
CA ASN A 126 4.10 3.96 3.33
C ASN A 126 3.01 3.77 4.39
N GLN A 127 2.55 2.54 4.61
CA GLN A 127 1.58 2.24 5.66
C GLN A 127 2.15 2.53 7.05
N ALA A 128 3.36 2.04 7.35
CA ALA A 128 4.01 2.31 8.64
C ALA A 128 4.23 3.81 8.88
N ARG A 129 4.66 4.54 7.85
CA ARG A 129 4.81 6.01 7.91
C ARG A 129 3.48 6.70 8.18
N HIS A 130 2.41 6.23 7.54
CA HIS A 130 1.07 6.76 7.74
C HIS A 130 0.61 6.54 9.18
N MET A 131 0.66 5.30 9.68
CA MET A 131 0.26 4.95 11.04
C MET A 131 1.06 5.71 12.10
N TRP A 132 2.39 5.77 11.95
CA TRP A 132 3.23 6.57 12.86
C TRP A 132 2.79 8.04 12.90
N SER A 133 2.53 8.63 11.72
CA SER A 133 2.08 10.02 11.65
C SER A 133 0.68 10.20 12.24
N LEU A 134 -0.20 9.21 12.08
CA LEU A 134 -1.56 9.21 12.61
C LEU A 134 -1.55 9.13 14.14
N TRP A 135 -0.80 8.19 14.73
CA TRP A 135 -0.70 8.05 16.18
C TRP A 135 -0.19 9.32 16.87
N LEU A 136 0.77 10.01 16.25
CA LEU A 136 1.27 11.29 16.77
C LEU A 136 0.25 12.43 16.64
N LYS A 137 -0.45 12.52 15.50
CA LYS A 137 -1.42 13.60 15.25
C LYS A 137 -2.68 13.47 16.09
N SER A 138 -3.11 12.24 16.35
CA SER A 138 -4.28 11.92 17.16
C SER A 138 -3.94 11.78 18.65
N GLU A 139 -2.70 12.09 19.04
CA GLU A 139 -2.19 11.98 20.42
C GLU A 139 -2.33 10.58 21.05
N LEU A 140 -2.51 9.54 20.23
CA LEU A 140 -2.55 8.13 20.65
C LEU A 140 -1.16 7.64 21.10
N LEU A 141 -0.11 8.24 20.54
CA LEU A 141 1.27 8.09 21.00
C LEU A 141 1.76 9.46 21.48
N SER A 142 2.07 9.57 22.77
CA SER A 142 2.53 10.82 23.34
C SER A 142 3.87 11.26 22.74
N ARG A 143 4.14 12.57 22.73
CA ARG A 143 5.43 13.09 22.24
C ARG A 143 6.61 12.57 23.06
N SER A 144 6.44 12.46 24.38
CA SER A 144 7.46 11.92 25.28
C SER A 144 7.78 10.46 24.94
N ASP A 145 6.74 9.65 24.74
CA ASP A 145 6.90 8.24 24.36
C ASP A 145 7.58 8.10 22.99
N ALA A 146 7.18 8.91 22.01
CA ALA A 146 7.80 8.91 20.70
C ALA A 146 9.30 9.27 20.76
N GLU A 147 9.66 10.30 21.52
CA GLU A 147 11.06 10.68 21.76
C GLU A 147 11.83 9.58 22.52
N GLN A 148 11.19 8.88 23.46
CA GLN A 148 11.80 7.75 24.15
C GLN A 148 12.06 6.56 23.21
N ILE A 149 11.08 6.20 22.36
CA ILE A 149 11.24 5.19 21.30
C ILE A 149 12.43 5.57 20.40
N GLY A 150 12.51 6.84 19.99
CA GLY A 150 13.60 7.37 19.19
C GLY A 150 14.98 7.15 19.81
N ARG A 151 15.14 7.48 21.09
CA ARG A 151 16.37 7.26 21.85
C ARG A 151 16.71 5.78 22.01
N GLU A 152 15.73 4.95 22.35
CA GLU A 152 15.90 3.50 22.49
C GLU A 152 16.38 2.86 21.19
N MET A 153 15.77 3.23 20.06
CA MET A 153 16.22 2.80 18.74
C MET A 153 17.67 3.24 18.49
N ALA A 154 18.00 4.52 18.67
CA ALA A 154 19.36 5.03 18.41
C ALA A 154 20.45 4.34 19.28
N ASN A 155 20.14 4.06 20.55
CA ASN A 155 21.05 3.42 21.49
C ASN A 155 21.26 1.93 21.21
N ALA A 156 20.21 1.22 20.78
CA ALA A 156 20.29 -0.17 20.36
C ALA A 156 21.23 -0.38 19.16
N GLY A 157 21.58 0.69 18.44
CA GLY A 157 22.50 0.64 17.33
C GLY A 157 23.91 0.14 17.64
N SER A 158 24.31 0.08 18.91
CA SER A 158 25.57 -0.53 19.35
C SER A 158 25.50 -2.04 19.56
N SER A 159 24.29 -2.59 19.76
CA SER A 159 24.05 -4.00 20.06
C SER A 159 23.48 -4.80 18.88
N VAL A 160 22.96 -4.12 17.85
CA VAL A 160 22.44 -4.77 16.64
C VAL A 160 23.59 -5.20 15.73
N PRO A 161 23.73 -6.51 15.43
CA PRO A 161 24.75 -6.97 14.50
C PRO A 161 24.51 -6.37 13.11
N VAL A 162 25.57 -5.87 12.46
CA VAL A 162 25.51 -5.28 11.11
C VAL A 162 24.94 -6.26 10.08
N ALA A 163 25.10 -7.57 10.31
CA ALA A 163 24.54 -8.63 9.48
C ALA A 163 23.01 -8.73 9.56
N VAL A 164 22.39 -8.19 10.62
CA VAL A 164 20.94 -8.29 10.88
C VAL A 164 20.22 -7.02 10.43
N ALA A 165 20.72 -5.85 10.82
CA ALA A 165 20.14 -4.58 10.39
C ALA A 165 21.19 -3.46 10.38
N ARG A 166 20.87 -2.37 9.67
CA ARG A 166 21.66 -1.14 9.78
C ARG A 166 21.45 -0.51 11.15
N LYS A 167 22.43 0.28 11.59
CA LYS A 167 22.31 1.07 12.82
C LYS A 167 20.98 1.86 12.79
N PRO A 168 20.01 1.54 13.67
CA PRO A 168 18.76 2.28 13.78
C PRO A 168 19.03 3.77 14.03
N ARG A 169 18.22 4.62 13.38
CA ARG A 169 18.17 6.06 13.64
C ARG A 169 17.00 6.36 14.56
N ASP A 170 17.09 7.48 15.26
CA ASP A 170 15.97 8.02 16.02
C ASP A 170 14.78 8.29 15.08
N ILE A 171 13.68 7.54 15.29
CA ILE A 171 12.46 7.67 14.49
C ILE A 171 11.73 8.99 14.78
N SER A 172 11.71 9.47 16.03
CA SER A 172 11.07 10.73 16.39
C SER A 172 11.72 11.91 15.66
N ALA A 173 13.06 11.93 15.62
CA ALA A 173 13.82 12.99 14.94
C ALA A 173 13.79 12.89 13.41
N HIS A 174 13.65 11.68 12.84
CA HIS A 174 13.96 11.45 11.43
C HIS A 174 12.88 10.70 10.62
N PHE A 175 11.71 10.37 11.17
CA PHE A 175 10.69 9.57 10.44
C PHE A 175 10.33 10.12 9.05
N ARG A 176 10.38 11.45 8.87
CA ARG A 176 10.10 12.10 7.57
C ARG A 176 11.15 11.79 6.48
N SER A 177 12.38 11.45 6.87
CA SER A 177 13.50 11.11 5.98
C SER A 177 13.93 9.63 6.11
N PHE A 178 13.12 8.80 6.75
CA PHE A 178 13.35 7.36 6.77
C PHE A 178 13.23 6.78 5.36
N LYS A 179 14.20 5.95 5.00
CA LYS A 179 14.14 5.14 3.78
C LYS A 179 13.17 3.98 3.98
N ALA A 180 12.69 3.41 2.88
CA ALA A 180 11.78 2.26 2.92
C ALA A 180 12.34 1.10 3.79
N SER A 181 13.64 0.82 3.69
CA SER A 181 14.30 -0.21 4.52
C SER A 181 14.23 0.07 6.03
N GLN A 182 14.25 1.34 6.45
CA GLN A 182 14.19 1.67 7.88
C GLN A 182 12.76 1.56 8.43
N TRP A 183 11.76 1.90 7.61
CA TRP A 183 10.38 1.59 7.94
C TRP A 183 10.15 0.08 8.00
N TYR A 184 10.83 -0.67 7.15
CA TYR A 184 10.82 -2.12 7.17
C TYR A 184 11.34 -2.69 8.50
N ASP A 185 12.52 -2.24 8.93
CA ASP A 185 13.09 -2.61 10.23
C ASP A 185 12.15 -2.18 11.38
N PHE A 186 11.53 -0.99 11.26
CA PHE A 186 10.55 -0.53 12.23
C PHE A 186 9.35 -1.48 12.33
N ILE A 187 8.75 -1.89 11.21
CA ILE A 187 7.62 -2.81 11.21
C ILE A 187 8.00 -4.13 11.89
N LEU A 188 9.08 -4.76 11.47
CA LEU A 188 9.36 -6.14 11.85
C LEU A 188 10.06 -6.32 13.20
N ILE A 189 10.90 -5.35 13.58
CA ILE A 189 11.81 -5.48 14.72
C ILE A 189 11.39 -4.53 15.84
N TRP A 190 11.27 -3.24 15.54
CA TRP A 190 11.15 -2.21 16.58
C TRP A 190 9.72 -2.04 17.07
N SER A 191 8.76 -1.90 16.17
CA SER A 191 7.38 -1.58 16.51
C SER A 191 6.69 -2.61 17.42
N PRO A 192 6.89 -3.93 17.28
CA PRO A 192 6.24 -4.90 18.17
C PRO A 192 6.69 -4.78 19.63
N ILE A 193 7.93 -4.35 19.84
CA ILE A 193 8.55 -4.26 21.16
C ILE A 193 8.32 -2.87 21.74
N LEU A 194 8.61 -1.84 20.96
CA LEU A 194 8.69 -0.47 21.43
C LEU A 194 7.33 0.23 21.51
N LEU A 195 6.28 -0.28 20.87
CA LEU A 195 4.93 0.27 21.03
C LEU A 195 4.17 -0.34 22.23
N ASN A 196 4.67 -1.45 22.77
CA ASN A 196 4.06 -2.12 23.91
C ASN A 196 4.05 -1.23 25.16
N GLY A 197 2.87 -1.04 25.75
CA GLY A 197 2.67 -0.12 26.88
C GLY A 197 2.70 1.38 26.52
N ARG A 198 2.87 1.74 25.24
CA ARG A 198 2.87 3.13 24.74
C ARG A 198 1.71 3.45 23.82
N LEU A 199 1.11 2.44 23.21
CA LEU A 199 -0.20 2.52 22.54
C LEU A 199 -1.26 1.80 23.36
N PRO A 200 -2.54 2.19 23.25
CA PRO A 200 -3.64 1.36 23.72
C PRO A 200 -3.54 -0.06 23.17
N GLN A 201 -3.74 -1.07 24.04
CA GLN A 201 -3.47 -2.47 23.69
C GLN A 201 -4.22 -2.93 22.44
N PHE A 202 -5.51 -2.57 22.31
CA PHE A 202 -6.33 -2.96 21.17
C PHE A 202 -5.77 -2.42 19.83
N LEU A 203 -5.20 -1.22 19.82
CA LEU A 203 -4.55 -0.63 18.64
C LEU A 203 -3.22 -1.33 18.31
N LEU A 204 -2.47 -1.70 19.35
CA LEU A 204 -1.25 -2.47 19.18
C LEU A 204 -1.56 -3.85 18.61
N ASP A 205 -2.60 -4.52 19.10
CA ASP A 205 -3.01 -5.83 18.61
C ASP A 205 -3.36 -5.78 17.12
N GLY A 206 -4.13 -4.78 16.68
CA GLY A 206 -4.41 -4.56 15.26
C GLY A 206 -3.16 -4.25 14.43
N TRP A 207 -2.22 -3.46 14.96
CA TRP A 207 -0.93 -3.24 14.29
C TRP A 207 -0.09 -4.52 14.19
N LEU A 208 -0.11 -5.39 15.20
CA LEU A 208 0.62 -6.66 15.20
C LEU A 208 0.07 -7.65 14.15
N VAL A 209 -1.22 -7.59 13.82
CA VAL A 209 -1.80 -8.32 12.67
C VAL A 209 -1.12 -7.90 11.37
N PHE A 210 -0.92 -6.58 11.15
CA PHE A 210 -0.18 -6.08 9.99
C PHE A 210 1.28 -6.53 9.99
N VAL A 211 1.96 -6.45 11.15
CA VAL A 211 3.35 -6.93 11.28
C VAL A 211 3.46 -8.40 10.88
N GLU A 212 2.50 -9.24 11.30
CA GLU A 212 2.48 -10.65 10.95
C GLU A 212 2.20 -10.88 9.46
N ALA A 213 1.29 -10.11 8.85
CA ALA A 213 1.03 -10.15 7.41
C ALA A 213 2.31 -9.84 6.61
N VAL A 214 3.04 -8.78 7.00
CA VAL A 214 4.31 -8.38 6.39
C VAL A 214 5.37 -9.47 6.57
N ARG A 215 5.50 -10.02 7.78
CA ARG A 215 6.47 -11.09 8.07
C ARG A 215 6.22 -12.33 7.21
N ARG A 216 4.96 -12.75 7.03
CA ARG A 216 4.61 -13.91 6.20
C ARG A 216 4.83 -13.64 4.71
N SER A 217 4.60 -12.41 4.26
CA SER A 217 4.80 -11.99 2.87
C SER A 217 6.26 -12.06 2.39
N LEU A 218 7.23 -12.14 3.32
CA LEU A 218 8.66 -12.16 3.00
C LEU A 218 9.24 -13.50 2.59
N LYS A 219 8.46 -14.59 2.67
CA LYS A 219 8.96 -15.91 2.31
C LYS A 219 9.29 -15.93 0.81
N VAL A 220 10.47 -16.44 0.48
CA VAL A 220 10.94 -16.58 -0.92
C VAL A 220 9.98 -17.43 -1.75
N ARG A 221 9.29 -18.38 -1.12
CA ARG A 221 8.27 -19.22 -1.74
C ARG A 221 7.05 -19.27 -0.84
N LEU A 222 5.89 -18.99 -1.43
CA LEU A 222 4.59 -19.05 -0.77
C LEU A 222 3.76 -20.15 -1.40
N GLN A 223 3.13 -20.96 -0.56
CA GLN A 223 2.09 -21.89 -0.98
C GLN A 223 0.74 -21.17 -1.01
N GLN A 224 -0.23 -21.70 -1.76
CA GLN A 224 -1.55 -21.09 -1.86
C GLN A 224 -2.21 -20.88 -0.48
N SER A 225 -2.15 -21.87 0.41
CA SER A 225 -2.66 -21.74 1.78
C SER A 225 -2.02 -20.59 2.56
N GLN A 226 -0.73 -20.34 2.35
CA GLN A 226 -0.03 -19.23 3.00
C GLN A 226 -0.44 -17.88 2.40
N ILE A 227 -0.76 -17.85 1.10
CA ILE A 227 -1.31 -16.65 0.44
C ILE A 227 -2.69 -16.34 1.04
N ASP A 228 -3.55 -17.36 1.21
CA ASP A 228 -4.88 -17.20 1.78
C ASP A 228 -4.81 -16.69 3.24
N GLU A 229 -3.87 -17.21 4.03
CA GLU A 229 -3.58 -16.72 5.39
C GLU A 229 -3.12 -15.25 5.40
N ILE A 230 -2.22 -14.88 4.49
CA ILE A 230 -1.72 -13.50 4.37
C ILE A 230 -2.86 -12.55 3.98
N GLU A 231 -3.71 -12.97 3.04
CA GLU A 231 -4.88 -12.20 2.61
C GLU A 231 -5.82 -11.93 3.80
N GLU A 232 -6.09 -12.96 4.60
CA GLU A 232 -6.93 -12.83 5.78
C GLU A 232 -6.32 -11.89 6.85
N LEU A 233 -5.00 -11.93 7.06
CA LEU A 233 -4.33 -10.99 7.95
C LEU A 233 -4.44 -9.54 7.44
N PHE A 234 -4.25 -9.30 6.15
CA PHE A 234 -4.44 -7.95 5.60
C PHE A 234 -5.90 -7.48 5.70
N ARG A 235 -6.86 -8.38 5.50
CA ARG A 235 -8.29 -8.10 5.70
C ARG A 235 -8.57 -7.64 7.12
N GLN A 236 -8.17 -8.44 8.11
CA GLN A 236 -8.34 -8.12 9.53
C GLN A 236 -7.69 -6.78 9.90
N TYR A 237 -6.49 -6.52 9.38
CA TYR A 237 -5.81 -5.25 9.62
C TYR A 237 -6.58 -4.05 9.04
N VAL A 238 -7.01 -4.12 7.78
CA VAL A 238 -7.72 -3.00 7.14
C VAL A 238 -9.08 -2.78 7.80
N GLU A 239 -9.80 -3.84 8.18
CA GLU A 239 -11.04 -3.74 8.96
C GLU A 239 -10.81 -3.08 10.32
N HIS A 240 -9.73 -3.44 11.03
CA HIS A 240 -9.35 -2.78 12.27
C HIS A 240 -9.04 -1.29 12.06
N VAL A 241 -8.31 -0.93 10.99
CA VAL A 241 -8.02 0.47 10.68
C VAL A 241 -9.30 1.26 10.41
N GLU A 242 -10.24 0.68 9.65
CA GLU A 242 -11.53 1.32 9.34
C GLU A 242 -12.37 1.59 10.58
N VAL A 243 -12.35 0.68 11.57
CA VAL A 243 -13.19 0.78 12.77
C VAL A 243 -12.58 1.70 13.83
N GLU A 244 -11.27 1.62 14.03
CA GLU A 244 -10.64 2.26 15.18
C GLU A 244 -10.03 3.63 14.87
N TYR A 245 -9.87 3.99 13.60
CA TYR A 245 -9.18 5.22 13.19
C TYR A 245 -9.97 6.17 12.28
N LEU A 246 -11.09 5.72 11.69
CA LEU A 246 -11.89 6.48 10.71
C LEU A 246 -13.33 6.65 11.19
#